data_AF-A0A1H1VWG9-F1
#
_entry.id   AF-A0A1H1VWG9-F1
#
_cell.length_a   1.000
_cell.length_b   1.000
_cell.length_c   1.000
_cell.angle_alpha   90.00
_cell.angle_beta   90.00
_cell.angle_gamma   90.00
#
_symmetry.space_group_name_H-M   'P 1'
#
loop_
_entity.id
_entity.type
_entity.pdbx_description
1 polymer ?
#
loop_
_entity_poly.entity_id
_entity_poly.type
_entity_poly.pdbx_seq_one_letter_code
_entity_poly.pdbx_strand_id
1 'polypeptide(L)'
;MIKFFRKIRRNLLSEGKTRKYFKYAIGEIVLVVIGILIALQINNWNENRKSDNILKNYYNQILKDLAKDYNLINEDSYVFQSNIALHKEFVENLPSFESPEAIIINSFKLNYTTAYVRFNANTIETLQSTGDIKLIPTEIRNKLIELKNSQDIAYKARSDNYDNFLKELSKATALGYNPNLLPLGGASKVPNQLFKDLNLENHYSDIALIVISSYFAKDLGERETLRQLNSILENVNSLFNIINEEMGTPYKDIERVFNEYKTFNLLISQGKTVDEIIAVIKAQDRKDPEYNISERYINVLGYYYLNTLKQKDDALKVFKLNIEMYPESWNTYDSYAECLLRMGDIEKGITFYKKSLELNPENANAVKVLSELKVEPKKL
;
A
#
# COMPACT_ATOMS: atom_id res chain seq x y z
N MET A 1 -54.02 -34.81 -6.30
CA MET A 1 -53.67 -35.47 -7.58
C MET A 1 -53.67 -37.01 -7.52
N ILE A 2 -53.03 -37.67 -6.54
CA ILE A 2 -52.83 -39.14 -6.52
C ILE A 2 -54.14 -39.96 -6.57
N LYS A 3 -55.23 -39.53 -5.91
CA LYS A 3 -56.50 -40.29 -5.86
C LYS A 3 -57.26 -40.34 -7.19
N PHE A 4 -57.15 -39.29 -8.01
CA PHE A 4 -57.87 -39.16 -9.29
C PHE A 4 -57.28 -40.10 -10.35
N PHE A 5 -55.96 -40.01 -10.55
CA PHE A 5 -55.18 -40.88 -11.41
C PHE A 5 -55.27 -42.36 -11.01
N ARG A 6 -55.32 -42.65 -9.71
CA ARG A 6 -55.56 -44.00 -9.19
C ARG A 6 -56.94 -44.57 -9.56
N LYS A 7 -57.98 -43.74 -9.60
CA LYS A 7 -59.35 -44.15 -9.97
C LYS A 7 -59.43 -44.47 -11.48
N ILE A 8 -58.80 -43.67 -12.32
CA ILE A 8 -58.72 -43.90 -13.78
C ILE A 8 -57.97 -45.20 -14.08
N ARG A 9 -56.84 -45.45 -13.42
CA ARG A 9 -56.06 -46.69 -13.57
C ARG A 9 -56.84 -47.95 -13.17
N ARG A 10 -57.56 -47.91 -12.04
CA ARG A 10 -58.44 -49.01 -11.62
C ARG A 10 -59.55 -49.30 -12.64
N ASN A 11 -60.18 -48.25 -13.17
CA ASN A 11 -61.25 -48.40 -14.18
C ASN A 11 -60.71 -48.98 -15.51
N LEU A 12 -59.52 -48.55 -15.96
CA LEU A 12 -58.89 -49.08 -17.18
C LEU A 12 -58.49 -50.55 -17.06
N LEU A 13 -58.13 -51.02 -15.85
CA LEU A 13 -57.86 -52.43 -15.55
C LEU A 13 -59.16 -53.26 -15.51
N SER A 14 -60.23 -52.76 -14.90
CA SER A 14 -61.52 -53.48 -14.83
C SER A 14 -62.22 -53.64 -16.19
N GLU A 15 -61.89 -52.78 -17.17
CA GLU A 15 -62.43 -52.85 -18.53
C GLU A 15 -61.56 -53.66 -19.51
N GLY A 16 -60.50 -54.34 -19.04
CA GLY A 16 -59.57 -55.12 -19.89
C GLY A 16 -58.64 -54.28 -20.77
N LYS A 17 -58.55 -52.95 -20.56
CA LYS A 17 -57.79 -52.00 -21.40
C LYS A 17 -56.32 -51.87 -20.94
N THR A 18 -55.61 -52.99 -20.84
CA THR A 18 -54.22 -53.09 -20.33
C THR A 18 -53.23 -52.13 -21.01
N ARG A 19 -53.27 -52.01 -22.35
CA ARG A 19 -52.38 -51.09 -23.10
C ARG A 19 -52.58 -49.62 -22.73
N LYS A 20 -53.82 -49.20 -22.44
CA LYS A 20 -54.11 -47.82 -22.00
C LYS A 20 -53.67 -47.60 -20.55
N TYR A 21 -53.85 -48.60 -19.69
CA TYR A 21 -53.33 -48.57 -18.32
C TYR A 21 -51.81 -48.35 -18.28
N PHE A 22 -51.03 -49.11 -19.05
CA PHE A 22 -49.58 -48.95 -19.09
C PHE A 22 -49.15 -47.59 -19.62
N LYS A 23 -49.79 -47.07 -20.67
CA LYS A 23 -49.50 -45.70 -21.17
C LYS A 23 -49.75 -44.63 -20.11
N TYR A 24 -50.84 -44.72 -19.35
CA TYR A 24 -51.15 -43.78 -18.27
C TYR A 24 -50.18 -43.92 -17.09
N ALA A 25 -49.88 -45.14 -16.65
CA ALA A 25 -48.95 -45.39 -15.56
C ALA A 25 -47.51 -44.92 -15.90
N ILE A 26 -47.06 -45.16 -17.13
CA ILE A 26 -45.77 -44.66 -17.63
C ILE A 26 -45.80 -43.12 -17.67
N GLY A 27 -46.87 -42.51 -18.16
CA GLY A 27 -47.02 -41.05 -18.16
C GLY A 27 -46.96 -40.43 -16.76
N GLU A 28 -47.59 -41.04 -15.76
CA GLU A 28 -47.51 -40.61 -14.36
C GLU A 28 -46.08 -40.72 -13.81
N ILE A 29 -45.39 -41.84 -14.08
CA ILE A 29 -43.98 -42.02 -13.66
C ILE A 29 -43.09 -40.98 -14.33
N VAL A 30 -43.25 -40.75 -15.63
CA VAL A 30 -42.48 -39.74 -16.38
C VAL A 30 -42.72 -38.34 -15.81
N LEU A 31 -43.97 -37.97 -15.48
CA LEU A 31 -44.29 -36.68 -14.85
C LEU A 31 -43.63 -36.51 -13.47
N VAL A 32 -43.65 -37.55 -12.63
CA VAL A 32 -42.99 -37.52 -11.31
C VAL A 32 -41.48 -37.42 -11.47
N VAL A 33 -40.89 -38.20 -12.39
CA VAL A 33 -39.45 -38.18 -12.67
C VAL A 33 -39.02 -36.79 -13.18
N ILE A 34 -39.76 -36.18 -14.11
CA ILE A 34 -39.50 -34.80 -14.57
C ILE A 34 -39.56 -33.82 -13.39
N GLY A 35 -40.56 -33.94 -12.52
CA GLY A 35 -40.67 -33.09 -11.33
C GLY A 35 -39.46 -33.21 -10.39
N ILE A 36 -38.98 -34.43 -10.15
CA ILE A 36 -37.79 -34.69 -9.33
C ILE A 36 -36.53 -34.13 -9.99
N LEU A 37 -36.36 -34.33 -11.30
CA LEU A 37 -35.21 -33.82 -12.04
C LEU A 37 -35.17 -32.28 -12.01
N ILE A 38 -36.30 -31.61 -12.20
CA ILE A 38 -36.41 -30.15 -12.09
C ILE A 38 -36.05 -29.69 -10.67
N ALA A 39 -36.59 -30.36 -9.63
CA ALA A 39 -36.29 -30.01 -8.25
C ALA A 39 -34.79 -30.18 -7.91
N LEU A 40 -34.17 -31.28 -8.35
CA LEU A 40 -32.74 -31.52 -8.20
C LEU A 40 -31.92 -30.46 -8.96
N GLN A 41 -32.32 -30.11 -10.17
CA GLN A 41 -31.63 -29.10 -10.97
C GLN A 41 -31.70 -27.71 -10.32
N ILE A 42 -32.87 -27.32 -9.79
CA ILE A 42 -33.03 -26.07 -9.03
C ILE A 42 -32.15 -26.06 -7.79
N ASN A 43 -32.10 -27.17 -7.04
CA ASN A 43 -31.26 -27.28 -5.86
C ASN A 43 -29.77 -27.16 -6.22
N ASN A 44 -29.32 -27.88 -7.25
CA ASN A 44 -27.93 -27.80 -7.73
C ASN A 44 -27.57 -26.39 -8.21
N TRP A 45 -28.48 -25.71 -8.92
CA TRP A 45 -28.26 -24.34 -9.35
C TRP A 45 -28.15 -23.36 -8.17
N ASN A 46 -28.99 -23.54 -7.15
CA ASN A 46 -28.91 -22.72 -5.94
C ASN A 46 -27.62 -22.95 -5.16
N GLU A 47 -27.14 -24.19 -5.05
CA GLU A 47 -25.86 -24.51 -4.41
C GLU A 47 -24.67 -23.95 -5.21
N ASN A 48 -24.68 -24.08 -6.54
CA ASN A 48 -23.66 -23.47 -7.39
C ASN A 48 -23.63 -21.95 -7.23
N ARG A 49 -24.80 -21.28 -7.23
CA ARG A 49 -24.89 -19.83 -7.02
C ARG A 49 -24.30 -19.40 -5.66
N LYS A 50 -24.55 -20.17 -4.59
CA LYS A 50 -23.95 -19.88 -3.27
C LYS A 50 -22.44 -20.05 -3.32
N SER A 51 -21.94 -21.12 -3.95
CA SER A 51 -20.52 -21.38 -4.13
C SER A 51 -19.84 -20.25 -4.93
N ASP A 52 -20.46 -19.79 -6.01
CA ASP A 52 -19.96 -18.70 -6.85
C ASP A 52 -19.90 -17.37 -6.07
N ASN A 53 -20.90 -17.10 -5.23
CA ASN A 53 -20.88 -15.90 -4.38
C ASN A 53 -19.76 -15.96 -3.33
N ILE A 54 -19.50 -17.13 -2.74
CA ILE A 54 -18.39 -17.32 -1.81
C ILE A 54 -17.06 -17.12 -2.54
N LEU A 55 -16.90 -17.71 -3.73
CA LEU A 55 -15.70 -17.54 -4.56
C LEU A 55 -15.44 -16.07 -4.90
N LYS A 56 -16.47 -15.34 -5.34
CA LYS A 56 -16.37 -13.90 -5.63
C LYS A 56 -15.98 -13.07 -4.40
N ASN A 57 -16.49 -13.45 -3.22
CA ASN A 57 -16.09 -12.80 -1.98
C ASN A 57 -14.62 -13.06 -1.65
N TYR A 58 -14.10 -14.26 -1.89
CA TYR A 58 -12.68 -14.56 -1.74
C TYR A 58 -11.83 -13.83 -2.77
N TYR A 59 -12.23 -13.77 -4.04
CA TYR A 59 -11.54 -12.99 -5.06
C TYR A 59 -11.44 -11.51 -4.70
N ASN A 60 -12.53 -10.90 -4.23
CA ASN A 60 -12.50 -9.52 -3.75
C ASN A 60 -11.53 -9.31 -2.58
N GLN A 61 -11.42 -10.27 -1.66
CA GLN A 61 -10.48 -10.20 -0.54
C GLN A 61 -9.03 -10.38 -1.01
N ILE A 62 -8.78 -11.36 -1.90
CA ILE A 62 -7.46 -11.59 -2.50
C ILE A 62 -7.00 -10.35 -3.26
N LEU A 63 -7.82 -9.76 -4.12
CA LEU A 63 -7.45 -8.55 -4.87
C LEU A 63 -7.06 -7.39 -3.94
N LYS A 64 -7.75 -7.23 -2.80
CA LYS A 64 -7.41 -6.23 -1.79
C LYS A 64 -6.09 -6.55 -1.08
N ASP A 65 -5.84 -7.80 -0.75
CA ASP A 65 -4.58 -8.21 -0.11
C ASP A 65 -3.40 -8.03 -1.09
N LEU A 66 -3.57 -8.41 -2.36
CA LEU A 66 -2.59 -8.18 -3.43
C LEU A 66 -2.30 -6.69 -3.63
N ALA A 67 -3.32 -5.83 -3.62
CA ALA A 67 -3.12 -4.39 -3.76
C ALA A 67 -2.39 -3.78 -2.55
N LYS A 68 -2.62 -4.27 -1.34
CA LYS A 68 -1.83 -3.85 -0.17
C LYS A 68 -0.38 -4.32 -0.29
N ASP A 69 -0.17 -5.58 -0.67
CA ASP A 69 1.17 -6.13 -0.87
C ASP A 69 1.93 -5.37 -1.96
N TYR A 70 1.28 -5.05 -3.07
CA TYR A 70 1.85 -4.21 -4.13
C TYR A 70 2.37 -2.88 -3.57
N ASN A 71 1.56 -2.16 -2.79
CA ASN A 71 1.97 -0.89 -2.20
C ASN A 71 3.12 -1.06 -1.21
N LEU A 72 3.02 -2.02 -0.28
CA LEU A 72 4.06 -2.31 0.71
C LEU A 72 5.39 -2.69 0.06
N ILE A 73 5.36 -3.56 -0.96
CA ILE A 73 6.55 -4.00 -1.69
C ILE A 73 7.24 -2.80 -2.35
N ASN A 74 6.48 -1.90 -3.00
CA ASN A 74 7.08 -0.75 -3.64
C ASN A 74 7.67 0.25 -2.63
N GLU A 75 7.00 0.46 -1.48
CA GLU A 75 7.51 1.28 -0.37
C GLU A 75 8.83 0.70 0.17
N ASP A 76 8.85 -0.61 0.47
CA ASP A 76 10.03 -1.30 0.98
C ASP A 76 11.17 -1.32 -0.05
N SER A 77 10.86 -1.58 -1.32
CA SER A 77 11.84 -1.57 -2.42
C SER A 77 12.55 -0.23 -2.54
N TYR A 78 11.84 0.90 -2.36
CA TYR A 78 12.47 2.21 -2.36
C TYR A 78 13.47 2.38 -1.20
N VAL A 79 13.11 1.95 0.02
CA VAL A 79 14.02 2.00 1.17
C VAL A 79 15.28 1.19 0.91
N PHE A 80 15.15 -0.03 0.36
CA PHE A 80 16.31 -0.84 -0.02
C PHE A 80 17.17 -0.17 -1.08
N GLN A 81 16.56 0.38 -2.14
CA GLN A 81 17.28 1.11 -3.19
C GLN A 81 18.04 2.31 -2.62
N SER A 82 17.43 3.08 -1.72
CA SER A 82 18.07 4.22 -1.05
C SER A 82 19.25 3.78 -0.20
N ASN A 83 19.11 2.71 0.59
CA ASN A 83 20.20 2.19 1.42
C ASN A 83 21.37 1.68 0.57
N ILE A 84 21.07 0.96 -0.51
CA ILE A 84 22.04 0.46 -1.48
C ILE A 84 22.79 1.62 -2.15
N ALA A 85 22.09 2.70 -2.49
CA ALA A 85 22.70 3.89 -3.08
C ALA A 85 23.66 4.59 -2.11
N LEU A 86 23.24 4.78 -0.85
CA LEU A 86 24.09 5.37 0.20
C LEU A 86 25.34 4.51 0.47
N HIS A 87 25.17 3.19 0.52
CA HIS A 87 26.30 2.28 0.69
C HIS A 87 27.25 2.33 -0.50
N LYS A 88 26.72 2.37 -1.72
CA LYS A 88 27.52 2.54 -2.94
C LYS A 88 28.35 3.83 -2.89
N GLU A 89 27.73 4.96 -2.55
CA GLU A 89 28.42 6.25 -2.40
C GLU A 89 29.51 6.19 -1.33
N PHE A 90 29.24 5.55 -0.18
CA PHE A 90 30.23 5.34 0.87
C PHE A 90 31.43 4.54 0.37
N VAL A 91 31.19 3.44 -0.36
CA VAL A 91 32.24 2.58 -0.93
C VAL A 91 33.07 3.32 -1.99
N GLU A 92 32.43 4.10 -2.86
CA GLU A 92 33.13 4.90 -3.88
C GLU A 92 34.05 5.96 -3.25
N ASN A 93 33.67 6.48 -2.08
CA ASN A 93 34.47 7.46 -1.34
C ASN A 93 35.50 6.84 -0.39
N LEU A 94 35.47 5.52 -0.12
CA LEU A 94 36.42 4.84 0.78
C LEU A 94 37.89 5.21 0.53
N PRO A 95 38.40 5.30 -0.73
CA PRO A 95 39.79 5.66 -0.98
C PRO A 95 40.19 7.07 -0.50
N SER A 96 39.22 7.96 -0.30
CA SER A 96 39.45 9.31 0.21
C SER A 96 39.51 9.41 1.74
N PHE A 97 39.16 8.34 2.45
CA PHE A 97 39.15 8.33 3.92
C PHE A 97 40.55 7.99 4.44
N GLU A 98 41.31 9.03 4.81
CA GLU A 98 42.72 8.94 5.18
C GLU A 98 42.99 8.28 6.55
N SER A 99 41.95 7.93 7.32
CA SER A 99 42.08 7.31 8.64
C SER A 99 40.88 6.42 9.00
N PRO A 100 41.04 5.47 9.95
CA PRO A 100 39.93 4.72 10.52
C PRO A 100 38.84 5.62 11.13
N GLU A 101 39.23 6.74 11.75
CA GLU A 101 38.29 7.73 12.26
C GLU A 101 37.41 8.31 11.14
N ALA A 102 38.01 8.66 9.98
CA ALA A 102 37.28 9.19 8.84
C ALA A 102 36.26 8.17 8.29
N ILE A 103 36.58 6.87 8.31
CA ILE A 103 35.65 5.80 7.95
C ILE A 103 34.44 5.80 8.90
N ILE A 104 34.69 5.88 10.21
CA ILE A 104 33.63 5.86 11.24
C ILE A 104 32.73 7.10 11.11
N ILE A 105 33.31 8.29 10.93
CA ILE A 105 32.55 9.53 10.77
C ILE A 105 31.68 9.46 9.52
N ASN A 106 32.22 8.98 8.40
CA ASN A 106 31.46 8.88 7.16
C ASN A 106 30.40 7.77 7.20
N SER A 107 30.56 6.72 8.02
CA SER A 107 29.54 5.68 8.17
C SER A 107 28.28 6.17 8.86
N PHE A 108 28.29 7.32 9.53
CA PHE A 108 27.08 7.93 10.12
C PHE A 108 26.07 8.39 9.06
N LYS A 109 26.49 8.53 7.79
CA LYS A 109 25.58 8.79 6.67
C LYS A 109 24.81 7.53 6.24
N LEU A 110 25.26 6.35 6.65
CA LEU A 110 24.60 5.08 6.31
C LEU A 110 23.41 4.82 7.24
N ASN A 111 22.35 4.28 6.66
CA ASN A 111 21.18 3.86 7.42
C ASN A 111 21.43 2.49 8.06
N TYR A 112 21.50 2.47 9.38
CA TYR A 112 21.55 1.22 10.15
C TYR A 112 20.17 0.53 10.21
N THR A 113 19.07 1.24 9.94
CA THR A 113 17.71 0.65 9.85
C THR A 113 17.41 0.13 8.44
N THR A 114 16.44 -0.77 8.33
CA THR A 114 15.98 -1.31 7.04
C THR A 114 14.45 -1.48 6.99
N ALA A 115 13.88 -1.59 5.79
CA ALA A 115 12.44 -1.66 5.53
C ALA A 115 11.80 -2.91 6.15
N TYR A 116 10.69 -2.77 6.88
CA TYR A 116 9.99 -3.87 7.57
C TYR A 116 9.09 -4.65 6.60
N VAL A 117 9.73 -5.54 5.83
CA VAL A 117 9.07 -6.42 4.87
C VAL A 117 7.96 -7.21 5.56
N ARG A 118 6.73 -7.05 5.07
CA ARG A 118 5.53 -7.77 5.55
C ARG A 118 4.55 -7.99 4.40
N PHE A 119 3.74 -9.02 4.51
CA PHE A 119 2.78 -9.42 3.48
C PHE A 119 1.41 -9.75 4.09
N ASN A 120 0.36 -9.63 3.28
CA ASN A 120 -1.02 -9.91 3.68
C ASN A 120 -1.37 -11.37 3.39
N ALA A 121 -1.26 -12.23 4.41
CA ALA A 121 -1.58 -13.66 4.30
C ALA A 121 -3.00 -14.04 4.77
N ASN A 122 -3.78 -13.09 5.28
CA ASN A 122 -5.06 -13.36 5.96
C ASN A 122 -6.04 -14.18 5.11
N THR A 123 -6.20 -13.83 3.83
CA THR A 123 -7.17 -14.52 2.97
C THR A 123 -6.73 -15.93 2.62
N ILE A 124 -5.44 -16.16 2.33
CA ILE A 124 -4.94 -17.51 2.02
C ILE A 124 -4.96 -18.41 3.26
N GLU A 125 -4.64 -17.88 4.44
CA GLU A 125 -4.74 -18.62 5.71
C GLU A 125 -6.19 -18.98 6.04
N THR A 126 -7.12 -18.07 5.78
CA THR A 126 -8.57 -18.34 5.91
C THR A 126 -8.97 -19.48 4.98
N LEU A 127 -8.64 -19.39 3.68
CA LEU A 127 -8.93 -20.44 2.70
C LEU A 127 -8.39 -21.82 3.09
N GLN A 128 -7.18 -21.87 3.67
CA GLN A 128 -6.55 -23.10 4.15
C GLN A 128 -7.27 -23.65 5.39
N SER A 129 -7.55 -22.80 6.38
CA SER A 129 -8.18 -23.20 7.65
C SER A 129 -9.64 -23.65 7.50
N THR A 130 -10.41 -23.03 6.59
CA THR A 130 -11.81 -23.41 6.34
C THR A 130 -11.93 -24.59 5.37
N GLY A 131 -10.86 -24.89 4.62
CA GLY A 131 -10.89 -25.84 3.50
C GLY A 131 -11.56 -25.30 2.25
N ASP A 132 -11.93 -24.02 2.21
CA ASP A 132 -12.53 -23.36 1.04
C ASP A 132 -11.52 -23.14 -0.08
N ILE A 133 -10.22 -23.36 0.18
CA ILE A 133 -9.19 -23.36 -0.86
C ILE A 133 -9.52 -24.32 -2.02
N LYS A 134 -10.35 -25.36 -1.79
CA LYS A 134 -10.86 -26.26 -2.83
C LYS A 134 -11.81 -25.59 -3.84
N LEU A 135 -12.45 -24.48 -3.46
CA LEU A 135 -13.33 -23.68 -4.31
C LEU A 135 -12.53 -22.83 -5.32
N ILE A 136 -11.28 -22.51 -4.99
CA ILE A 136 -10.40 -21.74 -5.87
C ILE A 136 -9.95 -22.64 -7.04
N PRO A 137 -10.06 -22.17 -8.30
CA PRO A 137 -9.53 -22.89 -9.45
C PRO A 137 -8.07 -23.28 -9.27
N THR A 138 -7.70 -24.47 -9.74
CA THR A 138 -6.37 -25.06 -9.49
C THR A 138 -5.21 -24.13 -9.89
N GLU A 139 -5.33 -23.41 -11.00
CA GLU A 139 -4.31 -22.46 -11.45
C GLU A 139 -4.10 -21.32 -10.45
N ILE A 140 -5.17 -20.62 -10.07
CA ILE A 140 -5.14 -19.52 -9.10
C ILE A 140 -4.69 -20.02 -7.72
N ARG A 141 -5.16 -21.20 -7.31
CA ARG A 141 -4.77 -21.83 -6.04
C ARG A 141 -3.28 -22.10 -5.98
N ASN A 142 -2.69 -22.67 -7.03
CA ASN A 142 -1.26 -22.97 -7.04
C ASN A 142 -0.42 -21.69 -7.00
N LYS A 143 -0.79 -20.68 -7.80
CA LYS A 143 -0.13 -19.36 -7.79
C LYS A 143 -0.24 -18.65 -6.43
N LEU A 144 -1.38 -18.76 -5.74
CA LEU A 144 -1.55 -18.24 -4.38
C LEU A 144 -0.60 -18.92 -3.39
N ILE A 145 -0.46 -20.24 -3.45
CA ILE A 145 0.43 -21.00 -2.57
C ILE A 145 1.90 -20.65 -2.87
N GLU A 146 2.28 -20.56 -4.15
CA GLU A 146 3.62 -20.16 -4.59
C GLU A 146 3.97 -18.73 -4.14
N LEU A 147 3.02 -17.79 -4.27
CA LEU A 147 3.17 -16.43 -3.80
C LEU A 147 3.42 -16.40 -2.29
N LYS A 148 2.58 -17.09 -1.51
CA LYS A 148 2.74 -17.16 -0.04
C LYS A 148 4.10 -17.75 0.35
N ASN A 149 4.52 -18.84 -0.29
CA ASN A 149 5.82 -19.45 -0.01
C ASN A 149 6.97 -18.49 -0.31
N SER A 150 6.89 -17.76 -1.42
CA SER A 150 7.90 -16.76 -1.80
C SER A 150 7.95 -15.61 -0.79
N GLN A 151 6.79 -15.15 -0.33
CA GLN A 151 6.66 -14.14 0.71
C GLN A 151 7.26 -14.59 2.06
N ASP A 152 6.96 -15.81 2.50
CA ASP A 152 7.51 -16.38 3.74
C ASP A 152 9.04 -16.49 3.68
N ILE A 153 9.59 -16.94 2.54
CA ILE A 153 11.04 -17.04 2.31
C ILE A 153 11.68 -15.65 2.36
N ALA A 154 11.11 -14.66 1.65
CA ALA A 154 11.66 -13.31 1.60
C ALA A 154 11.62 -12.63 2.97
N TYR A 155 10.52 -12.78 3.72
CA TYR A 155 10.41 -12.28 5.09
C TYR A 155 11.51 -12.85 5.98
N LYS A 156 11.66 -14.18 5.97
CA LYS A 156 12.64 -14.87 6.82
C LYS A 156 14.07 -14.50 6.45
N ALA A 157 14.42 -14.56 5.16
CA ALA A 157 15.75 -14.24 4.68
C ALA A 157 16.15 -12.80 5.04
N ARG A 158 15.25 -11.84 4.82
CA ARG A 158 15.46 -10.44 5.21
C ARG A 158 15.65 -10.30 6.72
N SER A 159 14.84 -10.96 7.54
CA SER A 159 14.95 -10.91 9.01
C SER A 159 16.29 -11.45 9.49
N ASP A 160 16.64 -12.67 9.05
CA ASP A 160 17.89 -13.34 9.43
C ASP A 160 19.12 -12.50 9.02
N ASN A 161 19.10 -11.91 7.81
CA ASN A 161 20.16 -11.03 7.34
C ASN A 161 20.31 -9.77 8.19
N TYR A 162 19.20 -9.13 8.56
CA TYR A 162 19.23 -7.92 9.37
C TYR A 162 19.67 -8.20 10.82
N ASP A 163 19.23 -9.31 11.40
CA ASP A 163 19.65 -9.74 12.75
C ASP A 163 21.16 -10.04 12.78
N ASN A 164 21.68 -10.69 11.73
CA ASN A 164 23.11 -10.90 11.58
C ASN A 164 23.89 -9.58 11.46
N PHE A 165 23.38 -8.63 10.66
CA PHE A 165 23.96 -7.28 10.58
C PHE A 165 24.02 -6.60 11.94
N LEU A 166 22.92 -6.57 12.69
CA LEU A 166 22.87 -5.95 14.01
C LEU A 166 23.81 -6.63 15.00
N LYS A 167 23.90 -7.97 14.96
CA LYS A 167 24.82 -8.74 15.79
C LYS A 167 26.27 -8.37 15.50
N GLU A 168 26.67 -8.27 14.23
CA GLU A 168 28.03 -7.86 13.87
C GLU A 168 28.30 -6.40 14.25
N LEU A 169 27.37 -5.47 13.97
CA LEU A 169 27.51 -4.06 14.33
C LEU A 169 27.57 -3.84 15.85
N SER A 170 26.93 -4.72 16.64
CA SER A 170 26.99 -4.65 18.10
C SER A 170 28.40 -4.83 18.66
N LYS A 171 29.30 -5.51 17.93
CA LYS A 171 30.72 -5.65 18.31
C LYS A 171 31.43 -4.30 18.26
N ALA A 172 31.15 -3.48 17.23
CA ALA A 172 31.64 -2.10 17.17
C ALA A 172 31.02 -1.25 18.30
N THR A 173 29.73 -1.47 18.60
CA THR A 173 29.04 -0.75 19.68
C THR A 173 29.68 -1.02 21.04
N ALA A 174 30.10 -2.26 21.31
CA ALA A 174 30.83 -2.63 22.52
C ALA A 174 32.20 -1.92 22.65
N LEU A 175 32.80 -1.49 21.52
CA LEU A 175 34.04 -0.72 21.47
C LEU A 175 33.80 0.81 21.51
N GLY A 176 32.55 1.25 21.67
CA GLY A 176 32.19 2.67 21.76
C GLY A 176 31.68 3.31 20.47
N TYR A 177 31.46 2.54 19.39
CA TYR A 177 30.75 3.04 18.22
C TYR A 177 29.29 3.35 18.56
N ASN A 178 28.91 4.62 18.52
CA ASN A 178 27.51 4.99 18.69
C ASN A 178 27.14 6.23 17.87
N PRO A 179 26.42 6.07 16.73
CA PRO A 179 26.06 7.20 15.88
C PRO A 179 25.14 8.22 16.57
N ASN A 180 24.45 7.83 17.66
CA ASN A 180 23.48 8.69 18.37
C ASN A 180 24.01 9.28 19.69
N LEU A 181 24.99 8.65 20.34
CA LEU A 181 25.55 9.07 21.64
C LEU A 181 26.98 9.62 21.55
N LEU A 182 27.78 9.14 20.60
CA LEU A 182 29.21 9.46 20.47
C LEU A 182 29.56 9.84 19.02
N PRO A 183 29.00 10.92 18.46
CA PRO A 183 29.57 11.49 17.24
C PRO A 183 31.01 11.91 17.57
N LEU A 184 31.97 11.21 16.97
CA LEU A 184 33.41 11.40 17.19
C LEU A 184 33.75 12.89 17.06
N GLY A 185 34.47 13.42 18.06
CA GLY A 185 34.81 14.85 18.19
C GLY A 185 34.19 15.60 19.37
N GLY A 186 33.36 14.95 20.21
CA GLY A 186 32.86 15.57 21.46
C GLY A 186 31.71 16.57 21.26
N ALA A 187 30.67 16.21 20.50
CA ALA A 187 29.52 17.11 20.35
C ALA A 187 28.56 17.06 21.57
N SER A 188 28.65 18.07 22.43
CA SER A 188 27.72 18.55 23.48
C SER A 188 27.25 17.63 24.61
N LYS A 189 27.13 16.30 24.41
CA LYS A 189 26.48 15.38 25.36
C LYS A 189 27.43 14.54 26.21
N VAL A 190 28.69 14.41 25.81
CA VAL A 190 29.71 13.62 26.54
C VAL A 190 30.87 14.52 26.91
N PRO A 191 31.26 14.60 28.20
CA PRO A 191 32.41 15.40 28.61
C PRO A 191 33.70 14.95 27.91
N ASN A 192 34.49 15.91 27.40
CA ASN A 192 35.77 15.62 26.73
C ASN A 192 36.72 14.77 27.58
N GLN A 193 36.69 14.93 28.91
CA GLN A 193 37.50 14.12 29.81
C GLN A 193 37.05 12.67 29.83
N LEU A 194 35.73 12.41 29.91
CA LEU A 194 35.20 11.04 29.86
C LEU A 194 35.52 10.37 28.53
N PHE A 195 35.46 11.10 27.42
CA PHE A 195 35.86 10.60 26.11
C PHE A 195 37.33 10.14 26.09
N LYS A 196 38.24 10.95 26.66
CA LYS A 196 39.65 10.61 26.81
C LYS A 196 39.86 9.43 27.75
N ASP A 197 39.16 9.39 28.89
CA ASP A 197 39.27 8.33 29.90
C ASP A 197 38.82 6.97 29.36
N LEU A 198 37.84 6.96 28.43
CA LEU A 198 37.38 5.76 27.74
C LEU A 198 38.34 5.28 26.65
N ASN A 199 39.32 6.11 26.25
CA ASN A 199 40.39 5.76 25.32
C ASN A 199 39.89 5.18 23.98
N LEU A 200 38.80 5.73 23.46
CA LEU A 200 38.09 5.23 22.27
C LEU A 200 38.94 5.25 21.00
N GLU A 201 39.88 6.18 20.92
CA GLU A 201 40.82 6.33 19.79
C GLU A 201 41.64 5.06 19.53
N ASN A 202 41.96 4.30 20.60
CA ASN A 202 42.68 3.04 20.48
C ASN A 202 41.89 1.93 19.78
N HIS A 203 40.57 2.09 19.63
CA HIS A 203 39.68 1.10 19.02
C HIS A 203 39.23 1.47 17.60
N TYR A 204 39.66 2.61 17.04
CA TYR A 204 39.14 3.08 15.75
C TYR A 204 39.40 2.11 14.59
N SER A 205 40.57 1.48 14.55
CA SER A 205 40.86 0.49 13.50
C SER A 205 39.91 -0.72 13.56
N ASP A 206 39.65 -1.24 14.76
CA ASP A 206 38.74 -2.37 14.96
C ASP A 206 37.30 -1.98 14.63
N ILE A 207 36.87 -0.80 15.09
CA ILE A 207 35.54 -0.27 14.80
C ILE A 207 35.37 -0.08 13.29
N ALA A 208 36.32 0.54 12.60
CA ALA A 208 36.25 0.78 11.16
C ALA A 208 36.11 -0.53 10.37
N LEU A 209 36.88 -1.57 10.73
CA LEU A 209 36.80 -2.90 10.11
C LEU A 209 35.43 -3.56 10.33
N ILE A 210 34.91 -3.51 11.57
CA ILE A 210 33.59 -4.07 11.90
C ILE A 210 32.48 -3.31 11.16
N VAL A 211 32.53 -1.98 11.14
CA VAL A 211 31.54 -1.13 10.45
C VAL A 211 31.52 -1.44 8.96
N ILE A 212 32.68 -1.43 8.30
CA ILE A 212 32.79 -1.75 6.88
C ILE A 212 32.19 -3.14 6.60
N SER A 213 32.68 -4.17 7.30
CA SER A 213 32.22 -5.55 7.08
C SER A 213 30.71 -5.73 7.33
N SER A 214 30.17 -5.10 8.39
CA SER A 214 28.74 -5.15 8.71
C SER A 214 27.89 -4.52 7.61
N TYR A 215 28.25 -3.32 7.14
CA TYR A 215 27.49 -2.63 6.11
C TYR A 215 27.61 -3.29 4.73
N PHE A 216 28.74 -3.92 4.41
CA PHE A 216 28.85 -4.77 3.22
C PHE A 216 27.89 -5.97 3.29
N ALA A 217 27.81 -6.65 4.44
CA ALA A 217 26.87 -7.77 4.63
C ALA A 217 25.41 -7.30 4.54
N LYS A 218 25.10 -6.12 5.08
CA LYS A 218 23.77 -5.49 4.94
C LYS A 218 23.44 -5.20 3.48
N ASP A 219 24.31 -4.52 2.73
CA ASP A 219 24.09 -4.21 1.31
C ASP A 219 23.84 -5.48 0.48
N LEU A 220 24.60 -6.56 0.72
CA LEU A 220 24.36 -7.85 0.06
C LEU A 220 22.97 -8.40 0.37
N GLY A 221 22.57 -8.41 1.65
CA GLY A 221 21.25 -8.87 2.09
C GLY A 221 20.11 -8.02 1.53
N GLU A 222 20.29 -6.70 1.45
CA GLU A 222 19.31 -5.77 0.89
C GLU A 222 19.14 -5.93 -0.62
N ARG A 223 20.24 -6.16 -1.37
CA ARG A 223 20.18 -6.47 -2.82
C ARG A 223 19.46 -7.78 -3.09
N GLU A 224 19.72 -8.81 -2.28
CA GLU A 224 19.03 -10.09 -2.39
C GLU A 224 17.53 -9.92 -2.13
N THR A 225 17.19 -9.24 -1.04
CA THR A 225 15.80 -8.97 -0.65
C THR A 225 15.08 -8.20 -1.75
N LEU A 226 15.70 -7.16 -2.32
CA LEU A 226 15.13 -6.38 -3.42
C LEU A 226 14.84 -7.26 -4.66
N ARG A 227 15.72 -8.21 -4.98
CA ARG A 227 15.48 -9.16 -6.08
C ARG A 227 14.28 -10.07 -5.80
N GLN A 228 14.17 -10.57 -4.58
CA GLN A 228 13.03 -11.40 -4.16
C GLN A 228 11.72 -10.60 -4.21
N LEU A 229 11.73 -9.35 -3.73
CA LEU A 229 10.58 -8.46 -3.79
C LEU A 229 10.11 -8.17 -5.21
N ASN A 230 11.04 -7.97 -6.16
CA ASN A 230 10.68 -7.81 -7.57
C ASN A 230 10.00 -9.06 -8.14
N SER A 231 10.52 -10.25 -7.82
CA SER A 231 9.90 -11.51 -8.23
C SER A 231 8.51 -11.71 -7.61
N ILE A 232 8.35 -11.37 -6.33
CA ILE A 232 7.04 -11.39 -5.65
C ILE A 232 6.08 -10.40 -6.31
N LEU A 233 6.54 -9.21 -6.69
CA LEU A 233 5.73 -8.19 -7.35
C LEU A 233 5.22 -8.66 -8.71
N GLU A 234 6.03 -9.38 -9.48
CA GLU A 234 5.60 -10.03 -10.73
C GLU A 234 4.48 -11.05 -10.47
N ASN A 235 4.62 -11.88 -9.44
CA ASN A 235 3.60 -12.85 -9.04
C ASN A 235 2.31 -12.18 -8.56
N VAL A 236 2.41 -11.09 -7.78
CA VAL A 236 1.27 -10.28 -7.34
C VAL A 236 0.51 -9.72 -8.54
N ASN A 237 1.19 -9.14 -9.51
CA ASN A 237 0.56 -8.61 -10.72
C ASN A 237 -0.05 -9.71 -11.59
N SER A 238 0.65 -10.83 -11.79
CA SER A 238 0.12 -11.98 -12.53
C SER A 238 -1.17 -12.50 -11.91
N LEU A 239 -1.20 -12.67 -10.59
CA LEU A 239 -2.35 -13.18 -9.88
C LEU A 239 -3.51 -12.17 -9.85
N PHE A 240 -3.19 -10.88 -9.70
CA PHE A 240 -4.17 -9.80 -9.82
C PHE A 240 -4.87 -9.84 -11.18
N ASN A 241 -4.11 -9.93 -12.29
CA ASN A 241 -4.68 -9.94 -13.63
C ASN A 241 -5.64 -11.11 -13.84
N ILE A 242 -5.24 -12.34 -13.47
CA ILE A 242 -6.07 -13.54 -13.62
C ILE A 242 -7.36 -13.41 -12.81
N ILE A 243 -7.27 -13.02 -11.53
CA ILE A 243 -8.47 -12.91 -10.68
C ILE A 243 -9.35 -11.74 -11.13
N ASN A 244 -8.77 -10.64 -11.57
CA ASN A 244 -9.50 -9.49 -12.08
C ASN A 244 -10.27 -9.86 -13.36
N GLU A 245 -9.66 -10.61 -14.28
CA GLU A 245 -10.32 -11.16 -15.48
C GLU A 245 -11.49 -12.08 -15.12
N GLU A 246 -11.30 -13.03 -14.19
CA GLU A 246 -12.36 -13.92 -13.68
C GLU A 246 -13.54 -13.15 -13.05
N MET A 247 -13.26 -11.96 -12.50
CA MET A 247 -14.25 -11.06 -11.91
C MET A 247 -14.93 -10.14 -12.94
N GLY A 248 -14.58 -10.22 -14.22
CA GLY A 248 -15.10 -9.34 -15.28
C GLY A 248 -14.38 -7.98 -15.36
N THR A 249 -13.11 -7.94 -14.98
CA THR A 249 -12.23 -6.76 -14.99
C THR A 249 -12.78 -5.52 -14.28
N PRO A 250 -13.22 -5.63 -13.01
CA PRO A 250 -13.74 -4.47 -12.26
C PRO A 250 -12.70 -3.38 -12.00
N TYR A 251 -11.40 -3.70 -12.07
CA TYR A 251 -10.31 -2.76 -11.84
C TYR A 251 -9.44 -2.60 -13.09
N LYS A 252 -9.06 -1.35 -13.42
CA LYS A 252 -8.16 -1.05 -14.55
C LYS A 252 -6.71 -1.48 -14.25
N ASP A 253 -6.29 -1.33 -13.01
CA ASP A 253 -4.98 -1.71 -12.50
C ASP A 253 -5.04 -1.94 -10.98
N ILE A 254 -3.97 -2.52 -10.42
CA ILE A 254 -3.91 -2.91 -9.00
C ILE A 254 -3.93 -1.72 -8.04
N GLU A 255 -3.46 -0.55 -8.47
CA GLU A 255 -3.43 0.67 -7.65
C GLU A 255 -4.84 1.25 -7.44
N ARG A 256 -5.81 0.83 -8.27
CA ARG A 256 -7.22 1.25 -8.23
C ARG A 256 -8.15 0.26 -7.51
N VAL A 257 -7.61 -0.74 -6.82
CA VAL A 257 -8.45 -1.69 -6.07
C VAL A 257 -9.23 -1.02 -4.93
N PHE A 258 -8.69 0.05 -4.36
CA PHE A 258 -9.33 0.80 -3.27
C PHE A 258 -10.06 2.07 -3.72
N ASN A 259 -9.71 2.61 -4.90
CA ASN A 259 -10.18 3.90 -5.38
C ASN A 259 -10.27 3.89 -6.91
N GLU A 260 -11.16 4.69 -7.49
CA GLU A 260 -11.31 4.82 -8.95
C GLU A 260 -10.03 5.34 -9.64
N TYR A 261 -9.25 6.17 -8.92
CA TYR A 261 -8.04 6.80 -9.40
C TYR A 261 -6.83 6.44 -8.53
N LYS A 262 -5.65 6.47 -9.13
CA LYS A 262 -4.37 6.33 -8.41
C LYS A 262 -4.17 7.48 -7.43
N THR A 263 -3.43 7.20 -6.36
CA THR A 263 -3.08 8.19 -5.33
C THR A 263 -1.60 8.57 -5.46
N PHE A 264 -1.20 9.74 -4.96
CA PHE A 264 0.21 10.15 -5.01
C PHE A 264 1.05 9.53 -3.88
N ASN A 265 0.44 8.76 -2.97
CA ASN A 265 1.13 8.15 -1.83
C ASN A 265 2.33 7.30 -2.27
N LEU A 266 2.15 6.51 -3.33
CA LEU A 266 3.21 5.66 -3.88
C LEU A 266 4.36 6.47 -4.47
N LEU A 267 4.07 7.57 -5.19
CA LEU A 267 5.12 8.44 -5.72
C LEU A 267 5.91 9.11 -4.58
N ILE A 268 5.22 9.57 -3.55
CA ILE A 268 5.83 10.18 -2.37
C ILE A 268 6.72 9.16 -1.65
N SER A 269 6.23 7.94 -1.45
CA SER A 269 7.01 6.89 -0.79
C SER A 269 8.20 6.42 -1.61
N GLN A 270 8.16 6.57 -2.93
CA GLN A 270 9.28 6.40 -3.86
C GLN A 270 10.20 7.62 -3.95
N GLY A 271 10.08 8.59 -3.05
CA GLY A 271 10.98 9.74 -2.96
C GLY A 271 10.80 10.77 -4.07
N LYS A 272 9.69 10.75 -4.82
CA LYS A 272 9.41 11.80 -5.81
C LYS A 272 9.29 13.14 -5.11
N THR A 273 9.98 14.12 -5.66
CA THR A 273 9.91 15.51 -5.19
C THR A 273 8.52 16.08 -5.44
N VAL A 274 8.14 17.09 -4.67
CA VAL A 274 6.85 17.78 -4.89
C VAL A 274 6.74 18.34 -6.31
N ASP A 275 7.84 18.80 -6.89
CA ASP A 275 7.86 19.38 -8.24
C ASP A 275 7.61 18.29 -9.31
N GLU A 276 8.17 17.09 -9.14
CA GLU A 276 7.84 15.94 -9.99
C GLU A 276 6.37 15.53 -9.85
N ILE A 277 5.82 15.50 -8.64
CA ILE A 277 4.40 15.17 -8.42
C ILE A 277 3.49 16.24 -9.03
N ILE A 278 3.82 17.52 -8.89
CA ILE A 278 3.12 18.63 -9.55
C ILE A 278 3.17 18.46 -11.07
N ALA A 279 4.31 18.06 -11.64
CA ALA A 279 4.42 17.79 -13.07
C ALA A 279 3.51 16.63 -13.50
N VAL A 280 3.44 15.55 -12.72
CA VAL A 280 2.51 14.43 -12.96
C VAL A 280 1.06 14.91 -12.94
N ILE A 281 0.68 15.74 -11.96
CA ILE A 281 -0.68 16.31 -11.86
C ILE A 281 -0.99 17.17 -13.09
N LYS A 282 -0.09 18.06 -13.49
CA LYS A 282 -0.28 18.97 -14.64
C LYS A 282 -0.36 18.23 -15.97
N ALA A 283 0.23 17.03 -16.06
CA ALA A 283 0.20 16.22 -17.27
C ALA A 283 -1.08 15.39 -17.46
N GLN A 284 -1.96 15.31 -16.45
CA GLN A 284 -3.19 14.51 -16.54
C GLN A 284 -4.24 15.13 -17.48
N ASP A 285 -4.97 14.29 -18.21
CA ASP A 285 -6.23 14.71 -18.83
C ASP A 285 -7.31 14.88 -17.76
N ARG A 286 -7.92 16.07 -17.67
CA ARG A 286 -8.99 16.34 -16.70
C ARG A 286 -10.26 15.52 -16.93
N LYS A 287 -10.49 15.01 -18.14
CA LYS A 287 -11.69 14.21 -18.47
C LYS A 287 -11.53 12.74 -18.15
N ASP A 288 -10.32 12.22 -18.23
CA ASP A 288 -9.99 10.82 -17.92
C ASP A 288 -8.63 10.74 -17.20
N PRO A 289 -8.52 11.23 -15.96
CA PRO A 289 -7.25 11.25 -15.25
C PRO A 289 -6.88 9.86 -14.75
N GLU A 290 -5.58 9.57 -14.68
CA GLU A 290 -5.10 8.35 -14.04
C GLU A 290 -5.01 8.48 -12.53
N TYR A 291 -4.57 9.66 -12.07
CA TYR A 291 -4.45 10.00 -10.67
C TYR A 291 -5.62 10.86 -10.19
N ASN A 292 -5.90 10.80 -8.89
CA ASN A 292 -6.89 11.68 -8.28
C ASN A 292 -6.37 13.12 -8.30
N ILE A 293 -6.82 13.91 -9.28
CA ILE A 293 -6.48 15.33 -9.41
C ILE A 293 -7.61 16.26 -8.95
N SER A 294 -8.60 15.72 -8.23
CA SER A 294 -9.70 16.54 -7.71
C SER A 294 -9.20 17.63 -6.78
N GLU A 295 -9.88 18.78 -6.76
CA GLU A 295 -9.55 19.90 -5.87
C GLU A 295 -9.37 19.45 -4.42
N ARG A 296 -10.31 18.63 -3.92
CA ARG A 296 -10.28 18.09 -2.57
C ARG A 296 -9.02 17.27 -2.31
N TYR A 297 -8.64 16.40 -3.26
CA TYR A 297 -7.49 15.53 -3.06
C TYR A 297 -6.16 16.28 -3.14
N ILE A 298 -6.02 17.25 -4.05
CA ILE A 298 -4.86 18.15 -4.08
C ILE A 298 -4.79 18.96 -2.77
N ASN A 299 -5.92 19.36 -2.20
CA ASN A 299 -5.94 20.02 -0.90
C ASN A 299 -5.45 19.11 0.24
N VAL A 300 -5.91 17.85 0.26
CA VAL A 300 -5.43 16.82 1.21
C VAL A 300 -3.93 16.60 1.05
N LEU A 301 -3.41 16.56 -0.18
CA LEU A 301 -1.98 16.47 -0.47
C LEU A 301 -1.22 17.67 0.13
N GLY A 302 -1.72 18.90 -0.04
CA GLY A 302 -1.12 20.09 0.55
C GLY A 302 -1.05 20.01 2.08
N TYR A 303 -2.13 19.56 2.73
CA TYR A 303 -2.13 19.35 4.17
C TYR A 303 -1.25 18.18 4.62
N TYR A 304 -1.06 17.15 3.79
CA TYR A 304 -0.13 16.07 4.07
C TYR A 304 1.32 16.60 4.11
N TYR A 305 1.74 17.40 3.13
CA TYR A 305 3.04 18.08 3.16
C TYR A 305 3.18 19.01 4.38
N LEU A 306 2.15 19.80 4.68
CA LEU A 306 2.17 20.79 5.75
C LEU A 306 2.21 20.16 7.15
N ASN A 307 1.33 19.18 7.41
CA ASN A 307 1.06 18.66 8.74
C ASN A 307 1.79 17.34 9.01
N THR A 308 1.95 16.47 8.02
CA THR A 308 2.60 15.17 8.20
C THR A 308 4.09 15.27 7.95
N LEU A 309 4.48 15.73 6.75
CA LEU A 309 5.90 15.85 6.37
C LEU A 309 6.59 17.09 6.94
N LYS A 310 5.81 18.06 7.44
CA LYS A 310 6.30 19.36 7.96
C LYS A 310 7.12 20.17 6.94
N GLN A 311 6.88 19.95 5.65
CA GLN A 311 7.52 20.62 4.54
C GLN A 311 6.65 21.79 4.08
N LYS A 312 6.80 22.95 4.73
CA LYS A 312 5.94 24.13 4.48
C LYS A 312 6.07 24.68 3.07
N ASP A 313 7.28 24.73 2.52
CA ASP A 313 7.53 25.23 1.16
C ASP A 313 6.87 24.33 0.09
N ASP A 314 6.98 23.01 0.25
CA ASP A 314 6.34 22.05 -0.64
C ASP A 314 4.81 22.09 -0.52
N ALA A 315 4.29 22.22 0.70
CA ALA A 315 2.86 22.43 0.91
C ALA A 315 2.36 23.70 0.21
N LEU A 316 3.11 24.80 0.30
CA LEU A 316 2.77 26.06 -0.36
C LEU A 316 2.70 25.89 -1.89
N LYS A 317 3.63 25.13 -2.50
CA LYS A 317 3.60 24.80 -3.93
C LYS A 317 2.35 24.00 -4.30
N VAL A 318 1.95 23.02 -3.50
CA VAL A 318 0.75 22.19 -3.75
C VAL A 318 -0.53 23.02 -3.61
N PHE A 319 -0.65 23.85 -2.57
CA PHE A 319 -1.81 24.74 -2.42
C PHE A 319 -1.90 25.76 -3.55
N LYS A 320 -0.76 26.29 -4.01
CA LYS A 320 -0.71 27.18 -5.19
C LYS A 320 -1.17 26.45 -6.45
N LEU A 321 -0.71 25.21 -6.67
CA LEU A 321 -1.20 24.37 -7.77
C LEU A 321 -2.73 24.20 -7.69
N ASN A 322 -3.30 24.02 -6.50
CA ASN A 322 -4.74 23.86 -6.35
C ASN A 322 -5.52 25.09 -6.83
N ILE A 323 -5.03 26.30 -6.48
CA ILE A 323 -5.58 27.57 -7.02
C ILE A 323 -5.45 27.62 -8.54
N GLU A 324 -4.29 27.28 -9.10
CA GLU A 324 -4.07 27.25 -10.57
C GLU A 324 -5.07 26.30 -11.26
N MET A 325 -5.39 25.18 -10.63
CA MET A 325 -6.28 24.18 -11.22
C MET A 325 -7.77 24.48 -11.03
N TYR A 326 -8.13 25.13 -9.92
CA TYR A 326 -9.50 25.38 -9.48
C TYR A 326 -9.67 26.84 -9.00
N PRO A 327 -9.49 27.84 -9.90
CA PRO A 327 -9.43 29.25 -9.53
C PRO A 327 -10.76 29.82 -8.99
N GLU A 328 -11.87 29.13 -9.19
CA GLU A 328 -13.20 29.55 -8.70
C GLU A 328 -13.54 28.93 -7.33
N SER A 329 -12.69 28.05 -6.79
CA SER A 329 -12.96 27.40 -5.51
C SER A 329 -12.39 28.19 -4.34
N TRP A 330 -13.28 28.73 -3.51
CA TRP A 330 -12.93 29.48 -2.30
C TRP A 330 -11.99 28.70 -1.35
N ASN A 331 -12.15 27.38 -1.28
CA ASN A 331 -11.41 26.49 -0.39
C ASN A 331 -9.90 26.46 -0.73
N THR A 332 -9.55 26.59 -2.02
CA THR A 332 -8.14 26.63 -2.45
C THR A 332 -7.41 27.88 -1.94
N TYR A 333 -8.08 29.03 -1.96
CA TYR A 333 -7.55 30.28 -1.42
C TYR A 333 -7.47 30.26 0.10
N ASP A 334 -8.44 29.64 0.79
CA ASP A 334 -8.44 29.47 2.24
C ASP A 334 -7.24 28.65 2.72
N SER A 335 -7.02 27.48 2.12
CA SER A 335 -5.90 26.61 2.50
C SER A 335 -4.53 27.20 2.13
N TYR A 336 -4.41 27.89 1.00
CA TYR A 336 -3.18 28.63 0.65
C TYR A 336 -2.89 29.77 1.64
N ALA A 337 -3.92 30.52 2.03
CA ALA A 337 -3.80 31.58 3.03
C ALA A 337 -3.35 31.03 4.40
N GLU A 338 -3.92 29.91 4.84
CA GLU A 338 -3.52 29.25 6.09
C GLU A 338 -2.03 28.88 6.06
N CYS A 339 -1.57 28.31 4.95
CA CYS A 339 -0.16 27.94 4.76
C CYS A 339 0.76 29.17 4.86
N LEU A 340 0.41 30.27 4.19
CA LEU A 340 1.14 31.54 4.27
C LEU A 340 1.23 32.08 5.70
N LEU A 341 0.12 32.06 6.45
CA LEU A 341 0.15 32.48 7.86
C LEU A 341 1.08 31.62 8.70
N ARG A 342 1.06 30.29 8.51
CA ARG A 342 1.97 29.36 9.22
C ARG A 342 3.44 29.53 8.82
N MET A 343 3.71 30.17 7.69
CA MET A 343 5.05 30.56 7.23
C MET A 343 5.44 31.98 7.71
N GLY A 344 4.51 32.74 8.29
CA GLY A 344 4.74 34.10 8.79
C GLY A 344 4.42 35.21 7.78
N ASP A 345 3.94 34.88 6.57
CA ASP A 345 3.55 35.87 5.55
C ASP A 345 2.10 36.33 5.78
N ILE A 346 1.93 37.12 6.85
CA ILE A 346 0.61 37.53 7.34
C ILE A 346 -0.15 38.37 6.32
N GLU A 347 0.52 39.33 5.67
CA GLU A 347 -0.12 40.25 4.72
C GLU A 347 -0.67 39.52 3.49
N LYS A 348 0.10 38.57 2.93
CA LYS A 348 -0.40 37.75 1.83
C LYS A 348 -1.50 36.81 2.31
N GLY A 349 -1.37 36.19 3.48
CA GLY A 349 -2.42 35.35 4.05
C GLY A 349 -3.76 36.09 4.15
N ILE A 350 -3.78 37.31 4.69
CA ILE A 350 -4.99 38.15 4.75
C ILE A 350 -5.58 38.39 3.35
N THR A 351 -4.73 38.67 2.36
CA THR A 351 -5.16 38.91 0.98
C THR A 351 -5.88 37.69 0.39
N PHE A 352 -5.33 36.49 0.58
CA PHE A 352 -5.93 35.25 0.07
C PHE A 352 -7.19 34.82 0.85
N TYR A 353 -7.26 35.07 2.16
CA TYR A 353 -8.50 34.86 2.93
C TYR A 353 -9.63 35.79 2.47
N LYS A 354 -9.33 37.05 2.19
CA LYS A 354 -10.31 37.97 1.59
C LYS A 354 -10.80 37.45 0.25
N LYS A 355 -9.89 36.94 -0.60
CA LYS A 355 -10.28 36.34 -1.87
C LYS A 355 -11.18 35.11 -1.70
N SER A 356 -10.91 34.29 -0.69
CA SER A 356 -11.79 33.17 -0.32
C SER A 356 -13.21 33.65 0.03
N LEU A 357 -13.34 34.73 0.82
CA LEU A 357 -14.64 35.31 1.18
C LEU A 357 -15.37 36.00 0.02
N GLU A 358 -14.64 36.56 -0.94
CA GLU A 358 -15.26 37.06 -2.18
C GLU A 358 -15.96 35.94 -2.96
N LEU A 359 -15.35 34.76 -3.01
CA LEU A 359 -15.89 33.58 -3.70
C LEU A 359 -16.95 32.86 -2.87
N ASN A 360 -16.82 32.86 -1.55
CA ASN A 360 -17.81 32.32 -0.63
C ASN A 360 -17.91 33.16 0.66
N PRO A 361 -18.87 34.08 0.75
CA PRO A 361 -19.08 34.91 1.94
C PRO A 361 -19.40 34.12 3.22
N GLU A 362 -19.82 32.86 3.11
CA GLU A 362 -20.15 31.97 4.23
C GLU A 362 -18.96 31.13 4.74
N ASN A 363 -17.74 31.36 4.22
CA ASN A 363 -16.56 30.67 4.72
C ASN A 363 -16.23 31.08 6.18
N ALA A 364 -16.77 30.32 7.13
CA ALA A 364 -16.61 30.55 8.55
C ALA A 364 -15.15 30.52 9.01
N ASN A 365 -14.28 29.74 8.36
CA ASN A 365 -12.86 29.67 8.70
C ASN A 365 -12.17 31.01 8.39
N ALA A 366 -12.33 31.52 7.17
CA ALA A 366 -11.76 32.81 6.78
C ALA A 366 -12.29 33.97 7.64
N VAL A 367 -13.59 34.01 7.96
CA VAL A 367 -14.16 35.03 8.87
C VAL A 367 -13.48 34.98 10.24
N LYS A 368 -13.35 33.78 10.80
CA LYS A 368 -12.73 33.57 12.11
C LYS A 368 -11.27 34.04 12.11
N VAL A 369 -10.46 33.58 11.15
CA VAL A 369 -9.03 33.90 11.09
C VAL A 369 -8.81 35.39 10.87
N LEU A 370 -9.55 36.04 9.97
CA LEU A 370 -9.44 37.49 9.75
C LEU A 370 -9.85 38.29 11.00
N SER A 371 -10.88 37.85 11.73
CA SER A 371 -11.27 38.47 12.99
C SER A 371 -10.18 38.35 14.06
N GLU A 372 -9.54 37.18 14.18
CA GLU A 372 -8.42 36.95 15.11
C GLU A 372 -7.20 37.83 14.76
N LEU A 373 -6.98 38.09 13.48
CA LEU A 373 -5.96 39.01 12.97
C LEU A 373 -6.36 40.50 13.07
N LYS A 374 -7.53 40.82 13.64
CA LYS A 374 -8.09 42.18 13.78
C LYS A 374 -8.28 42.89 12.43
N VAL A 375 -8.58 42.13 11.38
CA VAL A 375 -8.94 42.65 10.06
C VAL A 375 -10.46 42.67 9.95
N GLU A 376 -11.07 43.86 9.88
CA GLU A 376 -12.51 43.94 9.68
C GLU A 376 -12.92 43.35 8.32
N PRO A 377 -13.87 42.39 8.28
CA PRO A 377 -14.44 41.95 7.02
C PRO A 377 -15.22 43.13 6.44
N LYS A 378 -14.79 43.64 5.28
CA LYS A 378 -15.59 44.63 4.53
C LYS A 378 -16.94 43.97 4.25
N LYS A 379 -18.00 44.51 4.85
CA LYS A 379 -19.38 44.21 4.47
C LYS A 379 -19.50 44.45 2.96
N LEU A 380 -19.84 43.40 2.20
CA LEU A 380 -20.17 43.49 0.79
C LEU A 380 -21.44 44.32 0.60
#